data_AF-A0A318DIJ4-F1
#
_entry.id   AF-A0A318DIJ4-F1
#
_cell.length_a   1.000
_cell.length_b   1.000
_cell.length_c   1.000
_cell.angle_alpha   90.00
_cell.angle_beta   90.00
_cell.angle_gamma   90.00
#
_symmetry.space_group_name_H-M   'P 1'
#
loop_
_entity.id
_entity.type
_entity.pdbx_description
1 polymer ?
#
loop_
_entity_poly.entity_id
_entity_poly.type
_entity_poly.pdbx_seq_one_letter_code
_entity_poly.pdbx_strand_id
1 'polypeptide(L)'
;MLQTAPNIAYLKAAWAAFAGISGANARQSYEAAGLSFTRINHSTLVRKNDIQVSTMPIHYTRHELRVGFLGRIENEVRKAVAEMEAVFHRDLCLPDGHQLVIELDECLRMLRRRGHRSLSMLILPDGATTPEVCVRVEMRVFLDSPRACVFAHAADATTRGFVDLLEEAPKRARVPRASNYGELAAQMSATLNEAFAAFPRVRMAA
;
A
#
# COMPACT_ATOMS: atom_id res chain seq x y z
N MET A 1 -9.88 10.48 -13.71
CA MET A 1 -9.55 11.40 -12.60
C MET A 1 -8.56 10.74 -11.62
N LEU A 2 -7.33 10.44 -12.07
CA LEU A 2 -6.24 9.93 -11.22
C LEU A 2 -5.08 10.96 -11.06
N GLN A 3 -5.30 12.21 -11.50
CA GLN A 3 -4.25 13.23 -11.61
C GLN A 3 -4.02 14.06 -10.33
N THR A 4 -4.67 13.71 -9.22
CA THR A 4 -4.51 14.41 -7.94
C THR A 4 -3.84 13.50 -6.92
N ALA A 5 -2.95 14.04 -6.10
CA ALA A 5 -2.36 13.33 -4.97
C ALA A 5 -3.43 12.72 -4.04
N PRO A 6 -3.15 11.58 -3.40
CA PRO A 6 -4.03 10.97 -2.42
C PRO A 6 -4.20 11.88 -1.19
N ASN A 7 -5.42 11.99 -0.68
CA ASN A 7 -5.70 12.70 0.56
C ASN A 7 -5.48 11.76 1.76
N ILE A 8 -4.29 11.82 2.36
CA ILE A 8 -3.87 10.91 3.44
C ILE A 8 -4.69 11.12 4.72
N ALA A 9 -4.98 12.37 5.09
CA ALA A 9 -5.81 12.67 6.26
C ALA A 9 -7.20 12.08 6.11
N TYR A 10 -7.78 12.23 4.92
CA TYR A 10 -9.04 11.59 4.55
C TYR A 10 -8.96 10.07 4.62
N LEU A 11 -7.93 9.46 4.02
CA LEU A 11 -7.76 8.01 3.97
C LEU A 11 -7.71 7.39 5.37
N LYS A 12 -6.95 8.02 6.28
CA LYS A 12 -6.88 7.64 7.69
C LYS A 12 -8.25 7.75 8.38
N ALA A 13 -8.98 8.85 8.16
CA ALA A 13 -10.29 9.07 8.73
C ALA A 13 -11.33 8.06 8.18
N ALA A 14 -11.32 7.78 6.88
CA ALA A 14 -12.21 6.85 6.23
C ALA A 14 -11.97 5.40 6.71
N TRP A 15 -10.70 5.00 6.89
CA TRP A 15 -10.37 3.70 7.49
C TRP A 15 -10.85 3.58 8.93
N ALA A 16 -10.68 4.64 9.74
CA ALA A 16 -11.16 4.67 11.11
C ALA A 16 -12.69 4.60 11.17
N ALA A 17 -13.39 5.33 10.29
CA ALA A 17 -14.83 5.29 10.15
C ALA A 17 -15.33 3.89 9.79
N PHE A 18 -14.72 3.26 8.77
CA PHE A 18 -15.03 1.90 8.35
C PHE A 18 -14.85 0.89 9.49
N ALA A 19 -13.72 0.95 10.19
CA ALA A 19 -13.40 0.04 11.30
C ALA A 19 -14.35 0.21 12.49
N GLY A 20 -14.77 1.45 12.79
CA GLY A 20 -15.70 1.75 13.88
C GLY A 20 -17.12 1.22 13.67
N ILE A 21 -17.47 0.82 12.45
CA ILE A 21 -18.82 0.29 12.15
C ILE A 21 -18.85 -1.13 11.61
N SER A 22 -17.69 -1.78 11.50
CA SER A 22 -17.52 -3.09 10.85
C SER A 22 -16.97 -4.16 11.79
N GLY A 23 -17.12 -5.43 11.42
CA GLY A 23 -16.56 -6.57 12.17
C GLY A 23 -17.05 -6.62 13.61
N ALA A 24 -16.12 -6.69 14.57
CA ALA A 24 -16.42 -6.68 16.00
C ALA A 24 -17.21 -5.43 16.44
N ASN A 25 -17.07 -4.30 15.73
CA ASN A 25 -17.74 -3.05 16.03
C ASN A 25 -19.08 -2.90 15.29
N ALA A 26 -19.60 -3.94 14.63
CA ALA A 26 -20.86 -3.86 13.90
C ALA A 26 -22.07 -3.50 14.78
N ARG A 27 -22.00 -3.79 16.09
CA ARG A 27 -23.04 -3.44 17.07
C ARG A 27 -22.79 -2.10 17.78
N GLN A 28 -21.64 -1.47 17.53
CA GLN A 28 -21.30 -0.18 18.13
C GLN A 28 -22.19 0.92 17.56
N SER A 29 -22.62 1.84 18.43
CA SER A 29 -23.32 3.06 18.01
C SER A 29 -22.39 3.92 17.15
N TYR A 30 -22.96 4.72 16.25
CA TYR A 30 -22.15 5.57 15.38
C TYR A 30 -21.40 6.66 16.16
N GLU A 31 -21.99 7.19 17.22
CA GLU A 31 -21.35 8.16 18.11
C GLU A 31 -20.14 7.56 18.83
N ALA A 32 -20.25 6.33 19.35
CA ALA A 32 -19.11 5.65 19.97
C ALA A 32 -18.01 5.30 18.95
N ALA A 33 -18.38 5.11 17.68
CA ALA A 33 -17.43 5.02 16.57
C ALA A 33 -16.81 6.39 16.19
N GLY A 34 -17.22 7.47 16.85
CA GLY A 34 -16.80 8.86 16.60
C GLY A 34 -17.28 9.41 15.27
N LEU A 35 -18.45 8.95 14.80
CA LEU A 35 -19.10 9.48 13.60
C LEU A 35 -20.14 10.52 13.95
N SER A 36 -20.13 11.63 13.21
CA SER A 36 -21.16 12.66 13.28
C SER A 36 -21.88 12.78 11.93
N PHE A 37 -23.15 13.18 11.99
CA PHE A 37 -24.05 13.24 10.84
C PHE A 37 -24.65 14.63 10.75
N THR A 38 -24.56 15.25 9.58
CA THR A 38 -25.18 16.55 9.32
C THR A 38 -26.04 16.43 8.07
N ARG A 39 -27.34 16.71 8.20
CA ARG A 39 -28.23 16.76 7.04
C ARG A 39 -28.03 18.06 6.28
N ILE A 40 -27.86 17.95 4.97
CA ILE A 40 -27.78 19.07 4.04
C ILE A 40 -28.65 18.73 2.83
N ASN A 41 -29.71 19.50 2.60
CA ASN A 41 -30.69 19.28 1.53
C ASN A 41 -31.18 17.82 1.49
N HIS A 42 -30.88 17.09 0.42
CA HIS A 42 -31.26 15.71 0.19
C HIS A 42 -30.16 14.69 0.55
N SER A 43 -29.21 15.07 1.41
CA SER A 43 -28.08 14.22 1.77
C SER A 43 -27.71 14.32 3.24
N THR A 44 -27.02 13.30 3.73
CA THR A 44 -26.40 13.24 5.04
C THR A 44 -24.89 13.24 4.86
N LEU A 45 -24.23 14.29 5.33
CA LEU A 45 -22.77 14.31 5.46
C LEU A 45 -22.38 13.46 6.66
N VAL A 46 -21.45 12.52 6.43
CA VAL A 46 -20.89 11.69 7.49
C VAL A 46 -19.47 12.13 7.73
N ARG A 47 -19.15 12.50 8.96
CA ARG A 47 -17.82 12.93 9.38
C ARG A 47 -17.23 11.98 10.40
N LYS A 48 -15.91 11.82 10.36
CA LYS A 48 -15.11 11.17 11.39
C LYS A 48 -14.20 12.25 11.95
N ASN A 49 -14.49 12.68 13.18
CA ASN A 49 -13.97 13.94 13.72
C ASN A 49 -14.34 15.09 12.76
N ASP A 50 -13.39 15.94 12.35
CA ASP A 50 -13.64 17.08 11.47
C ASP A 50 -13.57 16.75 9.96
N ILE A 51 -13.33 15.49 9.61
CA ILE A 51 -13.13 15.08 8.21
C ILE A 51 -14.40 14.42 7.67
N GLN A 52 -14.96 14.98 6.59
CA GLN A 52 -16.08 14.36 5.88
C GLN A 52 -15.61 13.10 5.15
N VAL A 53 -16.08 11.93 5.57
CA VAL A 53 -15.69 10.60 5.08
C VAL A 53 -16.74 9.94 4.18
N SER A 54 -17.97 10.46 4.15
CA SER A 54 -18.98 10.04 3.18
C SER A 54 -20.06 11.11 2.98
N THR A 55 -20.80 10.95 1.89
CA THR A 55 -22.06 11.66 1.63
C THR A 55 -23.09 10.59 1.30
N MET A 56 -24.10 10.45 2.14
CA MET A 56 -25.16 9.45 2.00
C MET A 56 -26.48 10.12 1.58
N PRO A 57 -27.42 9.38 0.96
CA PRO A 57 -28.81 9.84 0.87
C PRO A 57 -29.44 10.06 2.25
N ILE A 58 -30.66 10.60 2.31
CA ILE A 58 -31.40 10.79 3.58
C ILE A 58 -31.63 9.44 4.28
N HIS A 59 -32.01 8.44 3.49
CA HIS A 59 -32.28 7.08 3.97
C HIS A 59 -31.18 6.16 3.47
N TYR A 60 -30.45 5.56 4.41
CA TYR A 60 -29.43 4.56 4.12
C TYR A 60 -29.36 3.55 5.26
N THR A 61 -28.91 2.36 4.92
CA THR A 61 -28.60 1.26 5.81
C THR A 61 -27.14 1.35 6.25
N ARG A 62 -26.80 0.66 7.35
CA ARG A 62 -25.40 0.51 7.78
C ARG A 62 -24.54 -0.13 6.69
N HIS A 63 -25.11 -1.04 5.90
CA HIS A 63 -24.41 -1.67 4.79
C HIS A 63 -24.04 -0.65 3.70
N GLU A 64 -24.99 0.20 3.30
CA GLU A 64 -24.74 1.26 2.31
C GLU A 64 -23.70 2.26 2.83
N LEU A 65 -23.76 2.62 4.12
CA LEU A 65 -22.74 3.47 4.73
C LEU A 65 -21.34 2.84 4.65
N ARG A 66 -21.24 1.55 4.97
CA ARG A 66 -19.99 0.79 4.87
C ARG A 66 -19.47 0.75 3.43
N VAL A 67 -20.34 0.51 2.46
CA VAL A 67 -19.99 0.52 1.02
C VAL A 67 -19.53 1.91 0.58
N GLY A 68 -20.19 2.97 1.06
CA GLY A 68 -19.80 4.36 0.81
C GLY A 68 -18.37 4.67 1.28
N PHE A 69 -17.99 4.20 2.48
CA PHE A 69 -16.60 4.33 2.96
C PHE A 69 -15.63 3.57 2.06
N LEU A 70 -15.93 2.31 1.71
CA LEU A 70 -15.06 1.48 0.89
C LEU A 70 -14.84 2.07 -0.52
N GLY A 71 -15.88 2.57 -1.18
CA GLY A 71 -15.76 3.16 -2.50
C GLY A 71 -14.84 4.40 -2.51
N ARG A 72 -14.91 5.21 -1.45
CA ARG A 72 -14.01 6.36 -1.29
C ARG A 72 -12.58 5.96 -0.98
N ILE A 73 -12.39 4.97 -0.10
CA ILE A 73 -11.06 4.42 0.23
C ILE A 73 -10.42 3.86 -1.04
N GLU A 74 -11.15 3.08 -1.84
CA GLU A 74 -10.67 2.52 -3.10
C GLU A 74 -10.16 3.60 -4.06
N ASN A 75 -10.87 4.73 -4.17
CA ASN A 75 -10.42 5.84 -5.02
C ASN A 75 -9.08 6.44 -4.55
N GLU A 76 -8.92 6.68 -3.25
CA GLU A 76 -7.68 7.22 -2.70
C GLU A 76 -6.53 6.20 -2.73
N VAL A 77 -6.81 4.91 -2.57
CA VAL A 77 -5.84 3.83 -2.77
C VAL A 77 -5.32 3.84 -4.20
N ARG A 78 -6.19 3.96 -5.20
CA ARG A 78 -5.78 4.03 -6.61
C ARG A 78 -4.88 5.24 -6.88
N LYS A 79 -5.15 6.39 -6.26
CA LYS A 79 -4.27 7.57 -6.36
C LYS A 79 -2.91 7.32 -5.70
N ALA A 80 -2.88 6.72 -4.51
CA ALA A 80 -1.63 6.38 -3.84
C ALA A 80 -0.79 5.39 -4.65
N VAL A 81 -1.42 4.39 -5.28
CA VAL A 81 -0.74 3.47 -6.19
C VAL A 81 -0.18 4.19 -7.41
N ALA A 82 -0.99 5.01 -8.08
CA ALA A 82 -0.54 5.77 -9.26
C ALA A 82 0.63 6.71 -8.93
N GLU A 83 0.61 7.35 -7.75
CA GLU A 83 1.72 8.18 -7.27
C GLU A 83 3.00 7.37 -7.08
N MET A 84 2.93 6.20 -6.43
CA MET A 84 4.09 5.34 -6.22
C MET A 84 4.61 4.72 -7.53
N GLU A 85 3.70 4.25 -8.39
CA GLU A 85 4.02 3.63 -9.68
C GLU A 85 4.81 4.59 -10.58
N ALA A 86 4.40 5.86 -10.63
CA ALA A 86 5.12 6.89 -11.37
C ALA A 86 6.55 7.11 -10.84
N VAL A 87 6.77 6.98 -9.53
CA VAL A 87 8.11 7.07 -8.92
C VAL A 87 8.92 5.82 -9.23
N PHE A 88 8.36 4.61 -9.08
CA PHE A 88 9.08 3.38 -9.40
C PHE A 88 9.49 3.32 -10.87
N HIS A 89 8.60 3.68 -11.79
CA HIS A 89 8.93 3.69 -13.21
C HIS A 89 10.11 4.62 -13.53
N ARG A 90 10.26 5.72 -12.80
CA ARG A 90 11.35 6.69 -13.02
C ARG A 90 12.64 6.30 -12.31
N ASP A 91 12.54 5.82 -11.07
CA ASP A 91 13.68 5.77 -10.14
C ASP A 91 14.12 4.35 -9.77
N LEU A 92 13.26 3.32 -9.92
CA LEU A 92 13.60 1.95 -9.53
C LEU A 92 14.36 1.24 -10.66
N CYS A 93 15.61 0.85 -10.38
CA CYS A 93 16.45 0.07 -11.28
C CYS A 93 16.19 -1.42 -11.04
N LEU A 94 15.41 -2.07 -11.89
CA LEU A 94 15.15 -3.51 -11.78
C LEU A 94 16.37 -4.32 -12.24
N PRO A 95 16.72 -5.42 -11.55
CA PRO A 95 17.70 -6.37 -12.07
C PRO A 95 17.26 -6.96 -13.41
N ASP A 96 18.22 -7.32 -14.26
CA ASP A 96 17.94 -7.92 -15.57
C ASP A 96 17.05 -9.18 -15.44
N GLY A 97 16.08 -9.31 -16.35
CA GLY A 97 15.12 -10.43 -16.33
C GLY A 97 14.16 -10.41 -15.13
N HIS A 98 13.96 -9.27 -14.47
CA HIS A 98 12.97 -9.11 -13.39
C HIS A 98 11.91 -8.07 -13.76
N GLN A 99 10.75 -8.20 -13.13
CA GLN A 99 9.62 -7.27 -13.30
C GLN A 99 9.06 -6.83 -11.95
N LEU A 100 8.50 -5.63 -11.93
CA LEU A 100 7.69 -5.12 -10.81
C LEU A 100 6.23 -5.55 -11.01
N VAL A 101 5.66 -6.22 -10.03
CA VAL A 101 4.26 -6.61 -9.98
C VAL A 101 3.56 -5.87 -8.84
N ILE A 102 2.56 -5.06 -9.16
CA ILE A 102 1.74 -4.36 -8.17
C ILE A 102 0.40 -5.11 -8.03
N GLU A 103 0.15 -5.75 -6.87
CA GLU A 103 -1.05 -6.57 -6.65
C GLU A 103 -2.30 -5.74 -6.31
N LEU A 104 -2.61 -4.72 -7.13
CA LEU A 104 -3.70 -3.78 -6.85
C LEU A 104 -5.07 -4.47 -6.83
N ASP A 105 -5.37 -5.33 -7.79
CA ASP A 105 -6.69 -5.96 -7.89
C ASP A 105 -6.98 -6.89 -6.72
N GLU A 106 -5.98 -7.66 -6.29
CA GLU A 106 -6.06 -8.50 -5.11
C GLU A 106 -6.20 -7.65 -3.84
N CYS A 107 -5.43 -6.57 -3.72
CA CYS A 107 -5.55 -5.61 -2.63
C CYS A 107 -6.98 -5.04 -2.53
N LEU A 108 -7.56 -4.59 -3.65
CA LEU A 108 -8.91 -4.03 -3.69
C LEU A 108 -9.99 -5.08 -3.41
N ARG A 109 -9.79 -6.33 -3.87
CA ARG A 109 -10.66 -7.46 -3.52
C ARG A 109 -10.65 -7.71 -2.01
N MET A 110 -9.46 -7.73 -1.40
CA MET A 110 -9.28 -7.94 0.05
C MET A 110 -9.79 -6.76 0.87
N LEU A 111 -9.64 -5.54 0.37
CA LEU A 111 -10.22 -4.32 0.94
C LEU A 111 -11.74 -4.42 1.02
N ARG A 112 -12.42 -4.76 -0.07
CA ARG A 112 -13.89 -4.86 -0.09
C ARG A 112 -14.43 -5.97 0.83
N ARG A 113 -13.70 -7.09 0.92
CA ARG A 113 -14.11 -8.26 1.74
C ARG A 113 -13.82 -8.10 3.22
N ARG A 114 -12.63 -7.60 3.57
CA ARG A 114 -12.09 -7.65 4.94
C ARG A 114 -11.62 -6.31 5.49
N GLY A 115 -11.68 -5.23 4.70
CA GLY A 115 -11.07 -3.95 5.06
C GLY A 115 -9.55 -4.05 5.18
N HIS A 116 -8.93 -4.88 4.34
CA HIS A 116 -7.48 -5.04 4.30
C HIS A 116 -6.80 -3.71 3.91
N ARG A 117 -5.68 -3.39 4.57
CA ARG A 117 -5.05 -2.07 4.50
C ARG A 117 -3.62 -2.11 3.98
N SER A 118 -3.16 -3.24 3.46
CA SER A 118 -1.84 -3.33 2.85
C SER A 118 -1.93 -3.70 1.39
N LEU A 119 -0.96 -3.18 0.63
CA LEU A 119 -0.70 -3.50 -0.75
C LEU A 119 0.65 -4.22 -0.81
N SER A 120 0.66 -5.39 -1.44
CA SER A 120 1.89 -6.09 -1.77
C SER A 120 2.35 -5.65 -3.15
N MET A 121 3.63 -5.30 -3.26
CA MET A 121 4.31 -5.08 -4.52
C MET A 121 5.54 -5.99 -4.53
N LEU A 122 5.78 -6.65 -5.65
CA LEU A 122 6.78 -7.70 -5.76
C LEU A 122 7.77 -7.36 -6.86
N ILE A 123 9.05 -7.67 -6.64
CA ILE A 123 10.02 -7.80 -7.73
C ILE A 123 10.38 -9.27 -7.83
N LEU A 124 10.20 -9.85 -9.01
CA LEU A 124 10.36 -11.27 -9.26
C LEU A 124 10.87 -11.52 -10.68
N PRO A 125 11.53 -12.67 -10.94
CA PRO A 125 11.97 -13.02 -12.27
C PRO A 125 10.81 -13.02 -13.27
N ASP A 126 11.06 -12.49 -14.46
CA ASP A 126 10.17 -12.67 -15.59
C ASP A 126 10.14 -14.15 -15.95
N GLY A 127 8.94 -14.75 -16.00
CA GLY A 127 8.76 -16.18 -16.29
C GLY A 127 9.25 -16.59 -17.68
N ALA A 128 9.54 -15.63 -18.56
CA ALA A 128 10.13 -15.86 -19.88
C ALA A 128 11.66 -16.06 -19.83
N THR A 129 12.33 -15.72 -18.72
CA THR A 129 13.78 -15.76 -18.58
C THR A 129 14.20 -16.49 -17.32
N THR A 130 15.28 -17.26 -17.39
CA THR A 130 15.88 -17.89 -16.22
C THR A 130 17.11 -17.08 -15.85
N PRO A 131 17.01 -16.06 -14.97
CA PRO A 131 18.16 -15.25 -14.62
C PRO A 131 19.16 -16.11 -13.84
N GLU A 132 20.45 -15.86 -14.04
CA GLU A 132 21.51 -16.52 -13.26
C GLU A 132 21.37 -16.24 -11.76
N VAL A 133 20.85 -15.06 -11.42
CA VAL A 133 20.53 -14.63 -10.05
C VAL A 133 19.02 -14.42 -9.94
N CYS A 134 18.38 -15.12 -9.00
CA CYS A 134 16.96 -14.96 -8.71
C CYS A 134 16.77 -13.99 -7.54
N VAL A 135 16.42 -12.74 -7.83
CA VAL A 135 16.07 -11.74 -6.82
C VAL A 135 14.57 -11.76 -6.57
N ARG A 136 14.17 -11.75 -5.30
CA ARG A 136 12.79 -11.65 -4.86
C ARG A 136 12.65 -10.55 -3.83
N VAL A 137 11.83 -9.57 -4.14
CA VAL A 137 11.51 -8.46 -3.23
C VAL A 137 10.03 -8.47 -2.92
N GLU A 138 9.67 -8.25 -1.66
CA GLU A 138 8.33 -7.90 -1.22
C GLU A 138 8.35 -6.51 -0.56
N MET A 139 7.61 -5.57 -1.15
CA MET A 139 7.30 -4.28 -0.54
C MET A 139 5.85 -4.34 -0.06
N ARG A 140 5.66 -4.37 1.26
CA ARG A 140 4.33 -4.34 1.89
C ARG A 140 4.00 -2.92 2.33
N VAL A 141 3.27 -2.20 1.50
CA VAL A 141 2.88 -0.81 1.72
C VAL A 141 1.58 -0.74 2.51
N PHE A 142 1.53 0.10 3.54
CA PHE A 142 0.30 0.34 4.29
C PHE A 142 -0.48 1.51 3.68
N LEU A 143 -1.77 1.30 3.46
CA LEU A 143 -2.68 2.22 2.78
C LEU A 143 -3.49 3.08 3.77
N ASP A 144 -3.11 3.08 5.05
CA ASP A 144 -3.67 3.97 6.08
C ASP A 144 -2.72 5.10 6.48
N SER A 145 -1.45 4.97 6.09
CA SER A 145 -0.36 5.91 6.36
C SER A 145 0.82 5.58 5.45
N PRO A 146 1.60 6.55 4.94
CA PRO A 146 2.76 6.29 4.07
C PRO A 146 3.91 5.61 4.83
N ARG A 147 3.84 4.29 4.92
CA ARG A 147 4.85 3.43 5.52
C ARG A 147 4.85 2.08 4.83
N ALA A 148 5.99 1.39 4.85
CA ALA A 148 6.11 0.06 4.29
C ALA A 148 6.99 -0.85 5.14
N CYS A 149 6.95 -2.14 4.83
CA CYS A 149 8.02 -3.08 5.15
C CYS A 149 8.64 -3.53 3.83
N VAL A 150 9.98 -3.56 3.76
CA VAL A 150 10.73 -4.00 2.58
C VAL A 150 11.53 -5.24 2.94
N PHE A 151 11.34 -6.29 2.17
CA PHE A 151 12.06 -7.56 2.25
C PHE A 151 12.70 -7.81 0.90
N ALA A 152 13.99 -8.09 0.85
CA ALA A 152 14.69 -8.38 -0.39
C ALA A 152 15.63 -9.56 -0.19
N HIS A 153 15.46 -10.58 -1.01
CA HIS A 153 16.25 -11.80 -0.96
C HIS A 153 16.82 -12.11 -2.34
N ALA A 154 18.04 -12.63 -2.37
CA ALA A 154 18.58 -13.26 -3.57
C ALA A 154 18.78 -14.76 -3.32
N ALA A 155 18.45 -15.56 -4.32
CA ALA A 155 18.85 -16.94 -4.42
C ALA A 155 19.79 -17.08 -5.60
N ASP A 156 20.92 -17.73 -5.36
CA ASP A 156 21.83 -18.17 -6.41
C ASP A 156 21.39 -19.56 -6.88
N ALA A 157 21.30 -19.74 -8.20
CA ALA A 157 20.93 -20.99 -8.85
C ALA A 157 21.92 -22.12 -8.51
N THR A 158 23.18 -21.81 -8.22
CA THR A 158 24.21 -22.81 -7.90
C THR A 158 24.24 -23.24 -6.43
N THR A 159 24.09 -22.31 -5.48
CA THR A 159 24.31 -22.62 -4.04
C THR A 159 23.05 -23.01 -3.26
N ARG A 160 21.84 -22.87 -3.84
CA ARG A 160 20.52 -23.06 -3.16
C ARG A 160 20.34 -22.24 -1.87
N GLY A 161 21.24 -21.30 -1.58
CA GLY A 161 21.20 -20.45 -0.40
C GLY A 161 20.39 -19.19 -0.67
N PHE A 162 19.57 -18.78 0.31
CA PHE A 162 18.92 -17.47 0.32
C PHE A 162 19.81 -16.47 1.07
N VAL A 163 19.97 -15.29 0.48
CA VAL A 163 20.70 -14.16 1.07
C VAL A 163 19.71 -13.03 1.33
N ASP A 164 19.71 -12.47 2.54
CA ASP A 164 18.99 -11.23 2.81
C ASP A 164 19.82 -10.05 2.28
N LEU A 165 19.31 -9.39 1.23
CA LEU A 165 20.00 -8.26 0.59
C LEU A 165 20.00 -7.01 1.48
N LEU A 166 19.19 -7.00 2.54
CA LEU A 166 19.03 -5.88 3.47
C LEU A 166 19.51 -6.25 4.88
N GLU A 167 20.38 -7.26 5.01
CA GLU A 167 20.93 -7.69 6.30
C GLU A 167 21.64 -6.55 7.03
N GLU A 168 22.54 -5.85 6.34
CA GLU A 168 23.30 -4.70 6.86
C GLU A 168 22.53 -3.37 6.76
N ALA A 169 21.35 -3.37 6.14
CA ALA A 169 20.58 -2.14 5.96
C ALA A 169 20.01 -1.66 7.31
N PRO A 170 20.06 -0.34 7.61
CA PRO A 170 19.51 0.18 8.84
C PRO A 170 18.01 -0.10 8.90
N LYS A 171 17.47 -0.29 10.11
CA LYS A 171 16.04 -0.57 10.32
C LYS A 171 15.12 0.40 9.57
N ARG A 172 15.47 1.69 9.51
CA ARG A 172 14.67 2.71 8.81
C ARG A 172 14.57 2.49 7.29
N ALA A 173 15.55 1.83 6.67
CA ALA A 173 15.49 1.45 5.26
C ALA A 173 14.56 0.25 5.03
N ARG A 174 14.49 -0.69 5.99
CA ARG A 174 13.59 -1.85 5.95
C ARG A 174 12.14 -1.53 6.33
N VAL A 175 11.92 -0.51 7.15
CA VAL A 175 10.59 -0.04 7.54
C VAL A 175 10.41 1.47 7.31
N PRO A 176 10.47 1.92 6.04
CA PRO A 176 10.44 3.35 5.72
C PRO A 176 9.09 3.97 6.09
N ARG A 177 9.15 5.26 6.41
CA ARG A 177 8.01 6.11 6.74
C ARG A 177 8.22 7.46 6.08
N ALA A 178 7.18 7.99 5.45
CA ALA A 178 7.24 9.25 4.74
C ALA A 178 6.00 10.11 5.01
N SER A 179 6.04 11.35 4.52
CA SER A 179 4.90 12.26 4.62
C SER A 179 3.84 11.99 3.56
N ASN A 180 4.26 11.45 2.41
CA ASN A 180 3.41 11.09 1.27
C ASN A 180 3.89 9.80 0.58
N TYR A 181 3.08 9.28 -0.35
CA TYR A 181 3.37 8.00 -1.00
C TYR A 181 4.46 8.11 -2.07
N GLY A 182 4.63 9.27 -2.72
CA GLY A 182 5.74 9.51 -3.64
C GLY A 182 7.11 9.46 -2.94
N GLU A 183 7.24 10.14 -1.80
CA GLU A 183 8.43 10.07 -0.95
C GLU A 183 8.69 8.66 -0.43
N LEU A 184 7.64 7.92 -0.04
CA LEU A 184 7.76 6.54 0.40
C LEU A 184 8.34 5.67 -0.73
N ALA A 185 7.81 5.81 -1.94
CA ALA A 185 8.32 5.08 -3.11
C ALA A 185 9.78 5.44 -3.41
N ALA A 186 10.15 6.72 -3.34
CA ALA A 186 11.54 7.16 -3.55
C ALA A 186 12.49 6.56 -2.51
N GLN A 187 12.10 6.49 -1.23
CA GLN A 187 12.90 5.85 -0.18
C GLN A 187 13.08 4.34 -0.42
N MET A 188 12.01 3.66 -0.85
CA MET A 188 12.08 2.24 -1.20
C MET A 188 12.97 2.00 -2.43
N SER A 189 12.82 2.80 -3.49
CA SER A 189 13.68 2.74 -4.67
C SER A 189 15.14 2.95 -4.33
N ALA A 190 15.48 3.97 -3.52
CA ALA A 190 16.85 4.21 -3.09
C ALA A 190 17.42 3.00 -2.32
N THR A 191 16.66 2.47 -1.36
CA THR A 191 17.05 1.29 -0.57
C THR A 191 17.30 0.08 -1.47
N LEU A 192 16.41 -0.18 -2.43
CA LEU A 192 16.51 -1.33 -3.31
C LEU A 192 17.63 -1.17 -4.34
N ASN A 193 17.79 0.00 -4.94
CA ASN A 193 18.86 0.28 -5.88
C ASN A 193 20.23 0.14 -5.22
N GLU A 194 20.39 0.61 -3.98
CA GLU A 194 21.61 0.42 -3.19
C GLU A 194 21.86 -1.08 -2.94
N ALA A 195 20.83 -1.82 -2.53
CA ALA A 195 20.94 -3.26 -2.30
C ALA A 195 21.28 -4.04 -3.59
N PHE A 196 20.71 -3.67 -4.74
CA PHE A 196 21.00 -4.30 -6.02
C PHE A 196 22.40 -3.96 -6.54
N ALA A 197 22.87 -2.72 -6.34
CA ALA A 197 24.21 -2.31 -6.71
C ALA A 197 25.29 -2.94 -5.81
N ALA A 198 24.99 -3.05 -4.50
CA ALA A 198 25.86 -3.67 -3.52
C ALA A 198 25.83 -5.19 -3.57
N PHE A 199 24.83 -5.81 -4.22
CA PHE A 199 24.79 -7.25 -4.47
C PHE A 199 25.59 -7.58 -5.73
N PRO A 200 26.82 -8.12 -5.59
CA PRO A 200 27.70 -8.18 -6.74
C PRO A 200 27.84 -9.61 -7.25
N ARG A 201 28.37 -9.66 -8.47
CA ARG A 201 29.33 -10.65 -9.00
C ARG A 201 30.40 -11.16 -7.99
N VAL A 202 30.44 -10.66 -6.74
CA VAL A 202 31.35 -10.99 -5.62
C VAL A 202 31.07 -12.37 -5.01
N ARG A 203 29.92 -12.99 -5.28
CA ARG A 203 29.73 -14.44 -5.02
C ARG A 203 30.15 -15.36 -6.17
N MET A 204 30.61 -14.81 -7.31
CA MET A 204 31.11 -15.61 -8.45
C MET A 204 32.62 -15.89 -8.40
N ALA A 205 33.33 -15.43 -7.34
CA ALA A 205 34.78 -15.56 -7.19
C ALA A 205 35.21 -16.42 -5.98
N ALA A 206 34.27 -17.09 -5.32
CA ALA A 206 34.54 -17.98 -4.18
C ALA A 206 34.05 -19.40 -4.46
#